data_AF-A0AAU7VJH5-F1
#
_entry.id   AF-A0AAU7VJH5-F1
#
_cell.length_a   1.000
_cell.length_b   1.000
_cell.length_c   1.000
_cell.angle_alpha   90.00
_cell.angle_beta   90.00
_cell.angle_gamma   90.00
#
_symmetry.space_group_name_H-M   'P 1'
#
loop_
_entity.id
_entity.type
_entity.pdbx_description
1 polymer ?
#
loop_
_entity_poly.entity_id
_entity_poly.type
_entity_poly.pdbx_seq_one_letter_code
_entity_poly.pdbx_strand_id
1 'polypeptide(L)'
;MRFPTKTASIKEQEELADIIQKNVKDCYQCLKCSAGCPLTEHMDYYPHQVMLLAKMDLYKKVFDSKTLWVCASCLACSSRCPRDLEPAKVMEGLRAMIIRKRGEGNVEVVNPKGVPRQALISSMRKLRR
;
A
#
# COMPACT_ATOMS: atom_id res chain seq x y z
N MET A 1 9.56 -13.13 -24.46
CA MET A 1 8.89 -12.40 -23.36
C MET A 1 9.95 -11.56 -22.64
N ARG A 2 10.04 -10.25 -22.92
CA ARG A 2 11.05 -9.38 -22.29
C ARG A 2 10.61 -9.05 -20.87
N PHE A 3 11.32 -9.52 -19.86
CA PHE A 3 11.13 -9.07 -18.50
C PHE A 3 11.48 -7.57 -18.41
N PRO A 4 10.61 -6.72 -17.84
CA PRO A 4 10.93 -5.31 -17.67
C PRO A 4 12.14 -5.17 -16.74
N THR A 5 13.24 -4.64 -17.27
CA THR A 5 14.57 -4.56 -16.63
C THR A 5 14.76 -3.38 -15.68
N LYS A 6 13.75 -2.52 -15.49
CA LYS A 6 13.80 -1.41 -14.53
C LYS A 6 13.23 -1.88 -13.20
N THR A 7 14.07 -2.57 -12.43
CA THR A 7 13.87 -2.85 -11.00
C THR A 7 13.76 -1.53 -10.24
N ALA A 8 12.86 -1.44 -9.26
CA ALA A 8 12.75 -0.30 -8.36
C ALA A 8 14.06 -0.01 -7.62
N SER A 9 14.19 1.23 -7.14
CA SER A 9 15.32 1.64 -6.30
C SER A 9 15.33 0.84 -4.99
N ILE A 10 16.51 0.44 -4.51
CA ILE A 10 16.70 -0.29 -3.24
C ILE A 10 15.94 0.37 -2.09
N LYS A 11 15.91 1.71 -2.09
CA LYS A 11 15.19 2.57 -1.16
C LYS A 11 13.69 2.28 -1.05
N GLU A 12 13.01 1.97 -2.17
CA GLU A 12 11.57 1.67 -2.15
C GLU A 12 11.28 0.31 -1.52
N GLN A 13 12.20 -0.64 -1.70
CA GLN A 13 12.09 -1.98 -1.12
C GLN A 13 12.23 -1.92 0.40
N GLU A 14 13.25 -1.19 0.86
CA GLU A 14 13.52 -0.94 2.28
C GLU A 14 12.35 -0.20 2.93
N GLU A 15 11.86 0.89 2.33
CA GLU A 15 10.74 1.66 2.88
C GLU A 15 9.47 0.80 3.00
N LEU A 16 9.16 -0.02 1.98
CA LEU A 16 8.00 -0.91 2.05
C LEU A 16 8.18 -1.96 3.14
N ALA A 17 9.37 -2.58 3.23
CA ALA A 17 9.70 -3.57 4.24
C ALA A 17 9.57 -3.00 5.67
N ASP A 18 10.04 -1.77 5.89
CA ASP A 18 9.93 -1.05 7.16
C ASP A 18 8.46 -0.82 7.56
N ILE A 19 7.61 -0.46 6.60
CA ILE A 19 6.18 -0.22 6.86
C ILE A 19 5.46 -1.53 7.21
N ILE A 20 5.69 -2.59 6.43
CA ILE A 20 4.90 -3.82 6.55
C ILE A 20 5.47 -4.79 7.59
N GLN A 21 6.75 -4.69 7.95
CA GLN A 21 7.47 -5.58 8.88
C GLN A 21 7.37 -7.07 8.52
N LYS A 22 7.18 -7.36 7.22
CA LYS A 22 6.96 -8.69 6.65
C LYS A 22 7.63 -8.76 5.28
N ASN A 23 8.01 -9.95 4.83
CA ASN A 23 8.64 -10.11 3.53
C ASN A 23 7.59 -10.43 2.44
N VAL A 24 7.30 -9.49 1.54
CA VAL A 24 6.36 -9.70 0.42
C VAL A 24 6.78 -10.87 -0.47
N LYS A 25 8.08 -11.21 -0.52
CA LYS A 25 8.61 -12.29 -1.36
C LYS A 25 8.09 -13.67 -0.96
N ASP A 26 7.61 -13.82 0.28
CA ASP A 26 6.97 -15.03 0.79
C ASP A 26 5.59 -15.32 0.16
N CYS A 27 5.05 -14.36 -0.61
CA CYS A 27 3.83 -14.57 -1.36
C CYS A 27 4.03 -15.62 -2.45
N TYR A 28 3.27 -16.71 -2.36
CA TYR A 28 3.26 -17.80 -3.34
C TYR A 28 2.07 -17.72 -4.32
N GLN A 29 1.38 -16.58 -4.38
CA GLN A 29 0.31 -16.31 -5.36
C GLN A 29 -0.86 -17.32 -5.29
N CYS A 30 -1.50 -17.45 -4.12
CA CYS A 30 -2.70 -18.30 -3.96
C CYS A 30 -4.03 -17.67 -4.42
N LEU A 31 -4.03 -16.41 -4.86
CA LEU A 31 -5.19 -15.62 -5.32
C LEU A 31 -6.35 -15.38 -4.32
N LYS A 32 -6.32 -15.97 -3.11
CA LYS A 32 -7.38 -15.79 -2.08
C LYS A 32 -7.70 -14.32 -1.76
N CYS A 33 -6.69 -13.45 -1.78
CA CYS A 33 -6.87 -12.02 -1.53
C CYS A 33 -7.74 -11.33 -2.59
N SER A 34 -7.67 -11.78 -3.85
CA SER A 34 -8.47 -11.21 -4.94
C SER A 34 -9.87 -11.80 -4.97
N ALA A 35 -9.99 -13.12 -4.76
CA ALA A 35 -11.30 -13.77 -4.64
C ALA A 35 -12.12 -13.20 -3.46
N GLY A 36 -11.47 -12.71 -2.41
CA GLY A 36 -12.13 -12.13 -1.24
C GLY A 36 -12.37 -10.63 -1.29
N CYS A 37 -11.92 -9.92 -2.33
CA CYS A 37 -12.00 -8.47 -2.41
C CYS A 37 -13.31 -8.06 -3.12
N PRO A 38 -14.19 -7.27 -2.48
CA PRO A 38 -15.47 -6.87 -3.08
C PRO A 38 -15.34 -5.79 -4.16
N LEU A 39 -14.15 -5.21 -4.33
CA LEU A 39 -13.90 -4.07 -5.21
C LEU A 39 -13.02 -4.42 -6.42
N THR A 40 -12.78 -5.71 -6.68
CA THR A 40 -11.91 -6.14 -7.78
C THR A 40 -12.34 -5.58 -9.13
N GLU A 41 -13.64 -5.49 -9.38
CA GLU A 41 -14.20 -4.99 -10.65
C GLU A 41 -13.87 -3.51 -10.92
N HIS A 42 -13.51 -2.76 -9.88
CA HIS A 42 -13.16 -1.34 -9.98
C HIS A 42 -11.64 -1.10 -9.92
N MET A 43 -10.83 -2.14 -9.81
CA MET A 43 -9.37 -2.06 -9.69
C MET A 43 -8.67 -2.33 -11.01
N ASP A 44 -7.63 -1.56 -11.34
CA ASP A 44 -6.77 -1.84 -12.51
C ASP A 44 -5.89 -3.09 -12.28
N TYR A 45 -5.47 -3.30 -11.03
CA TYR A 45 -4.71 -4.47 -10.59
C TYR A 45 -5.42 -5.14 -9.41
N TYR A 46 -5.68 -6.43 -9.51
CA TYR A 46 -6.26 -7.16 -8.38
C TYR A 46 -5.24 -7.29 -7.24
N PRO A 47 -5.69 -7.49 -5.98
CA PRO A 47 -4.78 -7.57 -4.84
C PRO A 47 -3.62 -8.56 -4.99
N HIS A 48 -3.83 -9.71 -5.65
CA HIS A 48 -2.76 -10.68 -5.89
C HIS A 48 -1.72 -10.17 -6.90
N GLN A 49 -2.16 -9.41 -7.92
CA GLN A 49 -1.29 -8.78 -8.89
C GLN A 49 -0.47 -7.66 -8.24
N VAL A 50 -1.05 -6.91 -7.30
CA VAL A 50 -0.27 -5.94 -6.51
C VAL A 50 0.81 -6.64 -5.69
N MET A 51 0.48 -7.76 -5.02
CA MET A 51 1.47 -8.55 -4.29
C MET A 51 2.57 -9.09 -5.22
N LEU A 52 2.22 -9.49 -6.46
CA LEU A 52 3.18 -9.94 -7.46
C LEU A 52 4.10 -8.80 -7.90
N LEU A 53 3.53 -7.63 -8.21
CA LEU A 53 4.28 -6.44 -8.63
C LEU A 53 5.21 -5.96 -7.50
N ALA A 54 4.75 -6.00 -6.26
CA ALA A 54 5.58 -5.70 -5.09
C ALA A 54 6.70 -6.73 -4.91
N LYS A 55 6.42 -8.03 -5.05
CA LYS A 55 7.45 -9.09 -5.04
C LYS A 55 8.50 -8.93 -6.14
N MET A 56 8.10 -8.38 -7.29
CA MET A 56 8.97 -8.12 -8.44
C MET A 56 9.62 -6.73 -8.40
N ASP A 57 9.41 -5.95 -7.34
CA ASP A 57 9.93 -4.59 -7.22
C ASP A 57 9.53 -3.68 -8.40
N LEU A 58 8.31 -3.87 -8.93
CA LEU A 58 7.72 -3.10 -10.03
C LEU A 58 6.72 -2.06 -9.51
N TYR A 59 7.09 -1.30 -8.48
CA TYR A 59 6.19 -0.38 -7.77
C TYR A 59 5.59 0.71 -8.67
N LYS A 60 6.33 1.18 -9.69
CA LYS A 60 5.86 2.22 -10.61
C LYS A 60 4.52 1.87 -11.26
N LYS A 61 4.33 0.60 -11.66
CA LYS A 61 3.06 0.15 -12.25
C LYS A 61 1.89 0.29 -11.27
N VAL A 62 2.13 -0.01 -10.00
CA VAL A 62 1.10 0.12 -8.96
C VAL A 62 0.85 1.59 -8.65
N PHE A 63 1.89 2.41 -8.61
CA PHE A 63 1.80 3.85 -8.34
C PHE A 63 1.02 4.63 -9.39
N ASP A 64 1.13 4.22 -10.66
CA ASP A 64 0.40 4.83 -11.77
C ASP A 64 -1.06 4.32 -11.88
N SER A 65 -1.48 3.37 -11.02
CA SER A 65 -2.82 2.76 -11.05
C SER A 65 -3.80 3.39 -10.05
N LYS A 66 -5.10 3.27 -10.34
CA LYS A 66 -6.20 3.67 -9.45
C LYS A 66 -6.44 2.66 -8.33
N THR A 67 -5.90 1.45 -8.46
CA THR A 67 -6.08 0.34 -7.51
C THR A 67 -5.88 0.74 -6.05
N LEU A 68 -4.81 1.49 -5.76
CA LEU A 68 -4.49 1.93 -4.40
C LEU A 68 -5.57 2.86 -3.83
N TRP A 69 -6.22 3.66 -4.68
CA TRP A 69 -7.25 4.61 -4.27
C TRP A 69 -8.65 3.99 -4.22
N VAL A 70 -8.86 2.91 -4.97
CA VAL A 70 -10.09 2.10 -4.92
C VAL A 70 -10.12 1.19 -3.69
N CYS A 71 -8.96 0.76 -3.19
CA CYS A 71 -8.88 -0.09 -2.01
C CYS A 71 -9.51 0.57 -0.77
N ALA A 72 -10.64 0.03 -0.30
CA ALA A 72 -11.35 0.51 0.89
C ALA A 72 -10.70 0.13 2.24
N SER A 73 -9.50 -0.45 2.24
CA SER A 73 -8.79 -0.91 3.44
C SER A 73 -9.65 -1.76 4.39
N CYS A 74 -10.56 -2.59 3.85
CA CYS A 74 -11.53 -3.40 4.61
C CYS A 74 -10.93 -4.67 5.27
N LEU A 75 -9.63 -4.93 5.08
CA LEU A 75 -8.87 -6.04 5.67
C LEU A 75 -9.31 -7.47 5.25
N ALA A 76 -10.30 -7.61 4.37
CA ALA A 76 -10.83 -8.90 3.92
C ALA A 76 -9.79 -9.80 3.21
N CYS A 77 -8.74 -9.21 2.64
CA CYS A 77 -7.63 -9.92 2.04
C CYS A 77 -6.59 -10.39 3.06
N SER A 78 -6.40 -9.64 4.16
CA SER A 78 -5.49 -10.00 5.24
C SER A 78 -6.02 -11.17 6.04
N SER A 79 -7.30 -11.18 6.40
CA SER A 79 -7.92 -12.27 7.15
C SER A 79 -7.93 -13.62 6.43
N ARG A 80 -7.84 -13.61 5.09
CA ARG A 80 -7.83 -14.81 4.26
C ARG A 80 -6.43 -15.27 3.84
N CYS A 81 -5.38 -14.53 4.20
CA CYS A 81 -4.03 -14.83 3.75
C CYS A 81 -3.46 -16.02 4.55
N PRO A 82 -3.16 -17.17 3.91
CA PRO A 82 -2.65 -18.36 4.62
C PRO A 82 -1.18 -18.20 5.07
N ARG A 83 -0.47 -17.18 4.57
CA ARG A 83 0.91 -16.84 4.97
C ARG A 83 0.96 -15.67 5.93
N ASP A 84 -0.20 -15.14 6.32
CA ASP A 84 -0.29 -13.95 7.16
C ASP A 84 0.52 -12.76 6.60
N LEU A 85 0.50 -12.53 5.28
CA LEU A 85 1.27 -11.43 4.66
C LEU A 85 0.57 -10.08 4.68
N GLU A 86 -0.60 -10.02 5.30
CA GLU A 86 -1.43 -8.81 5.43
C GLU A 86 -1.50 -7.94 4.14
N PRO A 87 -2.07 -8.44 3.02
CA PRO A 87 -2.09 -7.68 1.77
C PRO A 87 -2.71 -6.28 1.89
N ALA A 88 -3.62 -6.06 2.84
CA ALA A 88 -4.16 -4.72 3.10
C ALA A 88 -3.09 -3.75 3.63
N LYS A 89 -2.14 -4.23 4.46
CA LYS A 89 -1.02 -3.44 4.97
C LYS A 89 -0.04 -3.09 3.85
N VAL A 90 0.18 -4.01 2.90
CA VAL A 90 0.97 -3.74 1.69
C VAL A 90 0.31 -2.65 0.83
N MET A 91 -1.01 -2.73 0.60
CA MET A 91 -1.75 -1.69 -0.13
C MET A 91 -1.64 -0.32 0.54
N GLU A 92 -1.82 -0.25 1.86
CA GLU A 92 -1.68 1.00 2.62
C GLU A 92 -0.25 1.54 2.59
N GLY A 93 0.75 0.65 2.70
CA GLY A 93 2.16 1.02 2.63
C GLY A 93 2.53 1.64 1.28
N LEU A 94 2.09 1.02 0.17
CA LEU A 94 2.29 1.58 -1.17
C LEU A 94 1.59 2.93 -1.33
N ARG A 95 0.39 3.10 -0.76
CA ARG A 95 -0.31 4.40 -0.77
C ARG A 95 0.47 5.46 0.04
N ALA A 96 0.98 5.10 1.22
CA ALA A 96 1.78 5.99 2.05
C ALA A 96 3.06 6.44 1.35
N MET A 97 3.74 5.54 0.63
CA MET A 97 4.93 5.88 -0.18
C MET A 97 4.61 6.93 -1.25
N ILE A 98 3.46 6.83 -1.94
CA ILE A 98 3.04 7.82 -2.93
C ILE A 98 2.82 9.19 -2.28
N ILE A 99 2.05 9.22 -1.19
CA ILE A 99 1.73 10.47 -0.46
C ILE A 99 3.01 11.16 0.01
N ARG A 100 3.97 10.38 0.56
CA ARG A 100 5.29 10.88 0.98
C ARG A 100 6.10 11.43 -0.19
N LYS A 101 6.11 10.74 -1.34
CA LYS A 101 6.83 11.18 -2.54
C LYS A 101 6.26 12.46 -3.14
N ARG A 102 4.94 12.64 -3.10
CA ARG A 102 4.27 13.84 -3.62
C ARG A 102 4.37 15.05 -2.69
N GLY A 103 4.81 14.87 -1.44
CA GLY A 103 4.79 15.92 -0.43
C GLY A 103 3.38 16.26 0.08
N GLU A 104 2.35 15.55 -0.39
CA GLU A 104 0.94 15.68 0.01
C GLU A 104 0.67 15.12 1.44
N GLY A 105 1.73 14.74 2.14
CA GLY A 105 1.73 14.19 3.49
C GLY A 105 2.07 15.19 4.60
N ASN A 106 2.40 16.44 4.28
CA ASN A 106 2.78 17.44 5.29
C ASN A 106 1.62 18.39 5.52
N VAL A 107 0.79 18.13 6.53
CA VAL A 107 -0.16 19.13 7.03
C VAL A 107 0.48 19.87 8.18
N GLU A 108 0.82 21.13 7.94
CA GLU A 108 1.15 22.06 9.02
C GLU A 108 -0.10 22.33 9.83
N VAL A 109 -0.07 22.00 11.12
CA VAL A 109 -1.15 22.35 12.05
C VAL A 109 -1.04 23.83 12.37
N VAL A 110 -1.65 24.67 11.53
CA VAL A 110 -1.76 26.10 11.78
C VAL A 110 -2.82 26.30 12.86
N ASN A 111 -2.38 26.66 14.08
CA ASN A 111 -3.18 26.90 15.29
C ASN A 111 -3.85 25.67 15.95
N PRO A 112 -3.11 24.92 16.79
CA PRO A 112 -3.62 23.72 17.49
C PRO A 112 -4.78 23.98 18.46
N LYS A 113 -4.97 25.22 18.93
CA LYS A 113 -5.98 25.54 19.95
C LYS A 113 -7.41 25.57 19.40
N GLY A 114 -7.57 25.73 18.07
CA GLY A 114 -8.87 25.77 17.39
C GLY A 114 -9.27 24.46 16.72
N VAL A 115 -8.42 23.43 16.75
CA VAL A 115 -8.64 22.17 16.03
C VAL A 115 -9.20 21.12 16.99
N PRO A 116 -10.26 20.38 16.62
CA PRO A 116 -10.70 19.23 17.40
C PRO A 116 -9.54 18.25 17.59
N ARG A 117 -9.33 17.77 18.83
CA ARG A 117 -8.22 16.84 19.16
C ARG A 117 -8.23 15.59 18.28
N GLN A 118 -9.40 15.13 17.87
CA GLN A 118 -9.60 14.00 16.96
C GLN A 118 -8.97 14.26 15.59
N ALA A 119 -9.13 15.48 15.05
CA ALA A 119 -8.53 15.86 13.78
C ALA A 119 -7.00 15.96 13.93
N LEU A 120 -6.50 16.49 15.04
CA LEU A 120 -5.06 16.56 15.33
C LEU A 120 -4.42 15.16 15.36
N ILE A 121 -5.02 14.22 16.10
CA ILE A 121 -4.54 12.83 16.20
C ILE A 121 -4.65 12.11 14.85
N SER A 122 -5.76 12.29 14.13
CA SER A 122 -5.97 11.69 12.80
C SER A 122 -4.94 12.17 11.78
N SER A 123 -4.64 13.47 11.77
CA SER A 123 -3.59 14.05 10.93
C SER A 123 -2.23 13.46 11.28
N MET A 124 -1.87 13.43 12.56
CA MET A 124 -0.58 12.86 12.99
C MET A 124 -0.44 11.38 12.63
N ARG A 125 -1.51 10.59 12.63
CA ARG A 125 -1.43 9.16 12.28
C ARG A 125 -1.02 8.91 10.82
N LYS A 126 -1.39 9.80 9.90
CA LYS A 126 -1.17 9.63 8.45
C LYS A 126 -0.06 10.50 7.88
N LEU A 127 0.25 11.60 8.56
CA LEU A 127 1.04 12.72 8.04
C LEU A 127 2.30 13.01 8.87
N ARG A 128 2.51 12.28 9.97
CA ARG A 128 3.71 12.43 10.78
C ARG A 128 4.84 11.56 10.22
N ARG A 129 5.95 12.22 9.91
CA ARG A 129 7.26 11.59 9.78
C ARG A 129 7.90 11.47 11.16
#